data_AF-A0A4R8IV31-F1
#
_entry.id   AF-A0A4R8IV31-F1
#
_cell.length_a   1.000
_cell.length_b   1.000
_cell.length_c   1.000
_cell.angle_alpha   90.00
_cell.angle_beta   90.00
_cell.angle_gamma   90.00
#
_symmetry.space_group_name_H-M   'P 1'
#
loop_
_entity.id
_entity.type
_entity.pdbx_description
1 polymer ?
#
loop_
_entity_poly.entity_id
_entity_poly.type
_entity_poly.pdbx_seq_one_letter_code
_entity_poly.pdbx_strand_id
1 'polypeptide(L)'
;MNKIKLIAIGLACLMTAGVASAAQLSGGSNDYTRVDCDLLANDIKIILTSGVAGGVTCDEANNLVGLSVCHTAGLTTERSATYDHGDTMSDGTQCDDGGSGDGCSETVTGSGFPSASTANGTVKTRYPGKSCDATNAEQEATDLVAEDA
;
A
#
# COMPACT_ATOMS: atom_id res chain seq x y z
N MET A 1 53.91 13.27 -12.11
CA MET A 1 52.91 13.13 -13.19
C MET A 1 51.96 11.98 -12.87
N ASN A 2 50.74 12.35 -12.49
CA ASN A 2 49.43 11.71 -12.63
C ASN A 2 49.32 10.19 -12.76
N LYS A 3 48.67 9.53 -11.78
CA LYS A 3 47.76 8.38 -11.98
C LYS A 3 46.65 8.34 -10.92
N ILE A 4 45.65 9.20 -11.07
CA ILE A 4 44.29 8.99 -10.57
C ILE A 4 43.42 8.99 -11.81
N LYS A 5 42.52 7.99 -11.94
CA LYS A 5 41.22 8.02 -12.65
C LYS A 5 40.86 6.62 -13.14
N LEU A 6 40.26 5.80 -12.26
CA LEU A 6 39.56 4.58 -12.66
C LEU A 6 38.46 4.22 -11.65
N ILE A 7 37.58 5.18 -11.32
CA ILE A 7 36.36 4.96 -10.53
C ILE A 7 35.32 5.99 -10.99
N ALA A 8 34.63 5.77 -12.11
CA ALA A 8 33.54 6.67 -12.52
C ALA A 8 32.58 6.11 -13.60
N ILE A 9 32.48 4.78 -13.79
CA ILE A 9 31.55 4.21 -14.80
C ILE A 9 30.87 2.98 -14.21
N GLY A 10 29.88 3.19 -13.35
CA GLY A 10 29.11 2.07 -12.79
C GLY A 10 27.92 2.47 -11.93
N LEU A 11 27.43 3.70 -12.04
CA LEU A 11 26.35 4.21 -11.19
C LEU A 11 25.41 5.14 -11.98
N ALA A 12 24.88 4.66 -13.11
CA ALA A 12 23.94 5.44 -13.92
C ALA A 12 22.72 4.63 -14.41
N CYS A 13 22.52 3.40 -13.94
CA CYS A 13 21.43 2.53 -14.41
C CYS A 13 20.30 2.32 -13.38
N LEU A 14 20.20 3.13 -12.31
CA LEU A 14 19.20 2.96 -11.24
C LEU A 14 18.05 3.99 -11.27
N MET A 15 17.72 4.56 -12.44
CA MET A 15 16.67 5.61 -12.48
C MET A 15 15.66 5.33 -13.57
N THR A 16 14.75 4.40 -13.30
CA THR A 16 13.32 4.48 -13.61
C THR A 16 12.61 3.33 -12.88
N ALA A 17 12.48 3.43 -11.56
CA ALA A 17 11.40 2.69 -10.89
C ALA A 17 10.11 3.37 -11.36
N GLY A 18 9.25 2.61 -12.04
CA GLY A 18 7.95 3.09 -12.50
C GLY A 18 7.19 3.70 -11.33
N VAL A 19 6.63 4.88 -11.54
CA VAL A 19 5.76 5.51 -10.54
C VAL A 19 4.50 4.65 -10.46
N ALA A 20 4.36 3.86 -9.38
CA ALA A 20 3.08 3.27 -9.06
C ALA A 20 2.09 4.42 -8.94
N SER A 21 1.10 4.46 -9.84
CA SER A 21 0.06 5.47 -9.73
C SER A 21 -0.88 4.97 -8.65
N ALA A 22 -1.24 5.85 -7.71
CA ALA A 22 -2.22 5.59 -6.67
C ALA A 22 -3.36 6.62 -6.81
N ALA A 23 -4.58 6.25 -6.41
CA ALA A 23 -5.75 7.10 -6.63
C ALA A 23 -6.77 6.99 -5.50
N GLN A 24 -7.29 8.14 -5.10
CA GLN A 24 -8.23 8.31 -4.00
C GLN A 24 -9.69 8.12 -4.43
N LEU A 25 -10.47 7.43 -3.60
CA LEU A 25 -11.90 7.20 -3.79
C LEU A 25 -12.68 7.76 -2.59
N SER A 26 -13.39 8.87 -2.78
CA SER A 26 -14.27 9.46 -1.76
C SER A 26 -15.68 8.92 -1.90
N GLY A 27 -16.24 8.18 -0.94
CA GLY A 27 -17.50 7.40 -1.03
C GLY A 27 -18.68 7.98 -1.83
N GLY A 28 -19.57 7.08 -2.28
CA GLY A 28 -20.60 7.36 -3.29
C GLY A 28 -20.34 6.58 -4.58
N SER A 29 -21.18 6.74 -5.60
CA SER A 29 -20.90 6.21 -6.93
C SER A 29 -19.72 6.96 -7.54
N ASN A 30 -18.50 6.56 -7.18
CA ASN A 30 -17.31 6.96 -7.89
C ASN A 30 -17.23 6.09 -9.15
N ASP A 31 -17.29 6.72 -10.31
CA ASP A 31 -16.74 6.08 -11.50
C ASP A 31 -15.22 6.20 -11.37
N TYR A 32 -14.60 5.19 -10.77
CA TYR A 32 -13.15 5.07 -10.80
C TYR A 32 -12.73 4.56 -12.18
N THR A 33 -12.68 5.45 -13.17
CA THR A 33 -12.06 5.15 -14.45
C THR A 33 -10.59 5.51 -14.33
N ARG A 34 -9.73 4.51 -14.10
CA ARG A 34 -8.28 4.74 -14.22
C ARG A 34 -7.89 4.60 -15.68
N VAL A 35 -7.30 5.65 -16.23
CA VAL A 35 -6.82 5.69 -17.62
C VAL A 35 -5.38 5.14 -17.74
N ASP A 36 -4.68 5.00 -16.61
CA ASP A 36 -3.24 4.69 -16.54
C ASP A 36 -2.97 3.44 -15.65
N CYS A 37 -3.63 2.33 -15.96
CA CYS A 37 -3.24 1.01 -15.46
C CYS A 37 -3.41 0.01 -16.60
N ASP A 38 -2.37 -0.12 -17.41
CA ASP A 38 -2.38 -0.95 -18.62
C ASP A 38 -2.52 -2.46 -18.31
N LEU A 39 -2.47 -2.84 -17.03
CA LEU A 39 -2.71 -4.19 -16.56
C LEU A 39 -4.19 -4.62 -16.66
N LEU A 40 -5.12 -3.67 -16.70
CA LEU A 40 -6.54 -3.96 -16.73
C LEU A 40 -7.04 -4.01 -18.16
N ALA A 41 -7.51 -5.18 -18.59
CA ALA A 41 -8.04 -5.38 -19.95
C ALA A 41 -9.34 -4.61 -20.22
N ASN A 42 -10.01 -4.10 -19.18
CA ASN A 42 -11.26 -3.34 -19.29
C ASN A 42 -11.31 -2.26 -18.20
N ASP A 43 -12.09 -1.21 -18.44
CA ASP A 43 -12.45 -0.23 -17.42
C ASP A 43 -13.16 -0.92 -16.24
N ILE A 44 -12.69 -0.65 -15.02
CA ILE A 44 -13.34 -1.15 -13.79
C ILE A 44 -14.15 -0.02 -13.18
N LYS A 45 -15.38 -0.33 -12.73
CA LYS A 45 -16.19 0.60 -11.93
C LYS A 45 -16.21 0.16 -10.47
N ILE A 46 -15.70 1.02 -9.58
CA ILE A 46 -15.69 0.75 -8.13
C ILE A 46 -16.73 1.63 -7.44
N ILE A 47 -17.85 1.02 -7.04
CA ILE A 47 -18.91 1.72 -6.33
C ILE A 47 -18.66 1.60 -4.83
N LEU A 48 -18.44 2.73 -4.16
CA LEU A 48 -18.29 2.79 -2.72
C LEU A 48 -19.57 3.31 -2.07
N THR A 49 -19.98 2.73 -0.94
CA THR A 49 -21.11 3.28 -0.19
C THR A 49 -20.75 4.62 0.44
N SER A 50 -21.76 5.40 0.84
CA SER A 50 -21.53 6.62 1.60
C SER A 50 -20.79 6.30 2.90
N GLY A 51 -19.77 7.11 3.22
CA GLY A 51 -18.94 6.90 4.41
C GLY A 51 -17.90 5.77 4.26
N VAL A 52 -17.59 5.35 3.03
CA VAL A 52 -16.42 4.53 2.70
C VAL A 52 -15.43 5.40 1.94
N ALA A 53 -14.16 5.38 2.34
CA ALA A 53 -13.06 5.88 1.53
C ALA A 53 -12.27 4.70 0.98
N GLY A 54 -11.62 4.88 -0.16
CA GLY A 54 -10.81 3.84 -0.78
C GLY A 54 -9.61 4.40 -1.51
N GLY A 55 -8.72 3.50 -1.89
CA GLY A 55 -7.53 3.78 -2.66
C GLY A 55 -7.18 2.61 -3.55
N VAL A 56 -6.73 2.90 -4.78
CA VAL A 56 -6.29 1.88 -5.74
C VAL A 56 -4.89 2.20 -6.23
N THR A 57 -4.00 1.22 -6.18
CA THR A 57 -2.62 1.32 -6.68
C THR A 57 -2.40 0.32 -7.80
N CYS A 58 -1.74 0.76 -8.87
CA CYS A 58 -1.34 -0.10 -9.98
C CYS A 58 0.19 -0.07 -10.09
N ASP A 59 0.80 -1.25 -9.98
CA ASP A 59 2.23 -1.47 -10.18
C ASP A 59 2.45 -2.28 -11.45
N GLU A 60 2.71 -1.56 -12.53
CA GLU A 60 2.95 -2.12 -13.85
C GLU A 60 4.29 -2.87 -13.93
N ALA A 61 5.25 -2.57 -13.05
CA ALA A 61 6.54 -3.25 -13.06
C ALA A 61 6.40 -4.71 -12.61
N ASN A 62 5.53 -4.96 -11.63
CA ASN A 62 5.29 -6.29 -11.07
C ASN A 62 3.96 -6.93 -11.52
N ASN A 63 3.20 -6.24 -12.38
CA ASN A 63 1.86 -6.67 -12.84
C ASN A 63 0.86 -6.84 -11.68
N LEU A 64 0.87 -5.91 -10.72
CA LEU A 64 0.05 -5.96 -9.52
C LEU A 64 -0.94 -4.80 -9.46
N VAL A 65 -2.15 -5.09 -8.97
CA VAL A 65 -3.14 -4.08 -8.61
C VAL A 65 -3.54 -4.29 -7.17
N GLY A 66 -3.46 -3.23 -6.36
CA GLY A 66 -3.90 -3.18 -4.97
C GLY A 66 -5.12 -2.30 -4.80
N LEU A 67 -6.02 -2.70 -3.92
CA LEU A 67 -7.17 -1.94 -3.47
C LEU A 67 -7.20 -1.97 -1.95
N SER A 68 -7.46 -0.83 -1.34
CA SER A 68 -7.82 -0.75 0.08
C SER A 68 -9.04 0.15 0.26
N VAL A 69 -9.87 -0.18 1.23
CA VAL A 69 -11.03 0.62 1.61
C VAL A 69 -11.15 0.70 3.12
N CYS A 70 -11.84 1.71 3.63
CA CYS A 70 -12.11 1.89 5.05
C CYS A 70 -13.41 2.67 5.25
N HIS A 71 -13.96 2.64 6.47
CA HIS A 71 -15.13 3.46 6.83
C HIS A 71 -14.74 4.74 7.56
N THR A 72 -15.12 5.90 7.00
CA THR A 72 -14.77 7.23 7.56
C THR A 72 -15.41 7.51 8.92
N ALA A 73 -16.56 6.87 9.19
CA ALA A 73 -17.23 6.86 10.49
C ALA A 73 -17.30 5.45 11.09
N GLY A 74 -16.38 4.57 10.70
CA GLY A 74 -16.32 3.19 11.17
C GLY A 74 -15.85 3.07 12.61
N LEU A 75 -16.08 1.91 13.21
CA LEU A 75 -15.57 1.61 14.55
C LEU A 75 -14.04 1.70 14.57
N THR A 76 -13.52 2.58 15.44
CA THR A 76 -12.12 2.61 15.83
C THR A 76 -12.01 1.90 17.18
N THR A 77 -11.34 0.75 17.21
CA THR A 77 -11.11 -0.01 18.44
C THR A 77 -9.64 -0.35 18.56
N GLU A 78 -9.16 -0.50 19.78
CA GLU A 78 -7.83 -1.06 20.03
C GLU A 78 -7.75 -2.49 19.49
N ARG A 79 -6.70 -2.76 18.73
CA ARG A 79 -6.41 -4.09 18.16
C ARG A 79 -4.90 -4.33 18.17
N SER A 80 -4.52 -5.61 18.21
CA SER A 80 -3.16 -6.03 17.87
C SER A 80 -2.99 -5.90 16.35
N ALA A 81 -2.07 -5.05 15.93
CA ALA A 81 -1.51 -5.08 14.58
C ALA A 81 -0.23 -5.90 14.62
N THR A 82 -0.11 -6.84 13.68
CA THR A 82 1.08 -7.67 13.49
C THR A 82 1.85 -7.16 12.29
N TYR A 83 3.16 -7.08 12.44
CA TYR A 83 4.11 -6.58 11.45
C TYR A 83 5.14 -7.68 11.19
N ASP A 84 5.49 -7.90 9.94
CA ASP A 84 6.57 -8.81 9.59
C ASP A 84 7.94 -8.14 9.85
N HIS A 85 9.00 -8.95 9.97
CA HIS A 85 10.34 -8.42 10.18
C HIS A 85 10.74 -7.48 9.03
N GLY A 86 11.12 -6.25 9.38
CA GLY A 86 11.50 -5.22 8.41
C GLY A 86 10.36 -4.28 8.01
N ASP A 87 9.11 -4.56 8.36
CA ASP A 87 7.99 -3.65 8.13
C ASP A 87 8.12 -2.38 8.97
N THR A 88 7.49 -1.28 8.52
CA THR A 88 7.40 -0.05 9.32
C THR A 88 6.13 -0.09 10.19
N MET A 89 6.30 -0.01 11.50
CA MET A 89 5.24 0.03 12.51
C MET A 89 4.51 1.39 12.50
N SER A 90 3.36 1.47 13.19
CA SER A 90 2.54 2.70 13.18
C SER A 90 3.22 3.91 13.83
N ASP A 91 4.20 3.70 14.71
CA ASP A 91 5.03 4.75 15.31
C ASP A 91 6.21 5.19 14.41
N GLY A 92 6.37 4.57 13.24
CA GLY A 92 7.45 4.83 12.29
C GLY A 92 8.74 4.07 12.58
N THR A 93 8.78 3.23 13.62
CA THR A 93 9.91 2.33 13.87
C THR A 93 9.84 1.13 12.93
N GLN A 94 10.98 0.51 12.66
CA GLN A 94 11.02 -0.72 11.89
C GLN A 94 10.80 -1.91 12.83
N CYS A 95 9.95 -2.83 12.45
CA CYS A 95 9.77 -4.08 13.17
C CYS A 95 11.07 -4.89 13.12
N ASP A 96 11.70 -5.04 14.28
CA ASP A 96 12.84 -5.92 14.49
C ASP A 96 12.47 -6.97 15.54
N ASP A 97 12.08 -8.15 15.06
CA ASP A 97 11.78 -9.31 15.90
C ASP A 97 13.05 -10.11 16.28
N GLY A 98 14.25 -9.56 16.03
CA GLY A 98 15.53 -10.23 16.26
C GLY A 98 15.77 -11.45 15.38
N GLY A 99 15.05 -11.58 14.26
CA GLY A 99 15.14 -12.72 13.34
C GLY A 99 14.39 -13.96 13.80
N SER A 100 13.44 -13.80 14.73
CA SER A 100 12.63 -14.92 15.25
C SER A 100 11.68 -15.52 14.21
N GLY A 101 11.25 -14.71 13.23
CA GLY A 101 10.16 -15.01 12.30
C GLY A 101 8.77 -14.82 12.91
N ASP A 102 8.66 -14.41 14.17
CA ASP A 102 7.38 -14.20 14.86
C ASP A 102 6.77 -12.82 14.55
N GLY A 103 7.58 -11.89 14.02
CA GLY A 103 7.16 -10.51 13.75
C GLY A 103 6.99 -9.68 15.02
N CYS A 104 6.52 -8.44 14.85
CA CYS A 104 6.22 -7.52 15.94
C CYS A 104 4.71 -7.39 16.11
N SER A 105 4.27 -7.19 17.36
CA SER A 105 2.89 -6.84 17.64
C SER A 105 2.83 -5.54 18.43
N GLU A 106 1.98 -4.63 17.98
CA GLU A 106 1.65 -3.42 18.72
C GLU A 106 0.15 -3.26 18.87
N THR A 107 -0.27 -2.58 19.93
CA THR A 107 -1.65 -2.17 20.10
C THR A 107 -1.86 -0.86 19.36
N VAL A 108 -2.71 -0.89 18.34
CA VAL A 108 -3.05 0.29 17.55
C VAL A 108 -4.52 0.64 17.75
N THR A 109 -4.82 1.94 17.70
CA THR A 109 -6.20 2.43 17.64
C THR A 109 -6.44 3.06 16.28
N GLY A 110 -7.36 2.50 15.50
CA GLY A 110 -7.65 3.02 14.17
C GLY A 110 -8.78 2.29 13.48
N SER A 111 -9.07 2.70 12.26
CA SER A 111 -10.02 2.03 11.38
C SER A 111 -9.43 0.71 10.87
N GLY A 112 -10.30 -0.24 10.55
CA GLY A 112 -9.91 -1.40 9.75
C GLY A 112 -9.87 -1.04 8.27
N PHE A 113 -8.85 -1.53 7.58
CA PHE A 113 -8.64 -1.33 6.15
C PHE A 113 -8.68 -2.70 5.45
N PRO A 114 -9.87 -3.19 5.05
CA PRO A 114 -9.96 -4.31 4.12
C PRO A 114 -9.21 -3.99 2.83
N SER A 115 -8.18 -4.77 2.55
CA SER A 115 -7.31 -4.60 1.40
C SER A 115 -7.14 -5.91 0.63
N ALA A 116 -6.89 -5.82 -0.66
CA ALA A 116 -6.65 -6.96 -1.53
C ALA A 116 -5.71 -6.57 -2.68
N SER A 117 -4.94 -7.54 -3.15
CA SER A 117 -4.10 -7.41 -4.33
C SER A 117 -4.35 -8.55 -5.31
N THR A 118 -3.93 -8.37 -6.56
CA THR A 118 -3.95 -9.43 -7.58
C THR A 118 -2.92 -10.53 -7.33
N ALA A 119 -1.87 -10.30 -6.52
CA ALA A 119 -0.89 -11.32 -6.16
C ALA A 119 -1.53 -12.41 -5.27
N ASN A 120 -2.24 -11.97 -4.23
CA ASN A 120 -2.78 -12.87 -3.21
C ASN A 120 -4.21 -13.34 -3.50
N GLY A 121 -4.98 -12.58 -4.31
CA GLY A 121 -6.34 -12.92 -4.70
C GLY A 121 -7.33 -13.05 -3.52
N THR A 122 -6.97 -12.56 -2.34
CA THR A 122 -7.77 -12.65 -1.11
C THR A 122 -7.85 -11.30 -0.42
N VAL A 123 -8.97 -11.02 0.24
CA VAL A 123 -9.16 -9.82 1.05
C VAL A 123 -8.65 -10.09 2.46
N LYS A 124 -7.72 -9.28 2.93
CA LYS A 124 -7.25 -9.27 4.33
C LYS A 124 -7.54 -7.91 4.95
N THR A 125 -7.92 -7.89 6.22
CA THR A 125 -8.11 -6.60 6.92
C THR A 125 -6.80 -6.20 7.58
N ARG A 126 -6.28 -5.03 7.20
CA ARG A 126 -5.13 -4.38 7.84
C ARG A 126 -5.60 -3.42 8.94
N TYR A 127 -4.73 -3.20 9.92
CA TYR A 127 -4.97 -2.27 11.03
C TYR A 127 -3.77 -1.34 11.18
N PRO A 128 -3.65 -0.29 10.36
CA PRO A 128 -2.48 0.59 10.37
C PRO A 128 -2.46 1.61 11.51
N GLY A 129 -3.43 1.58 12.44
CA GLY A 129 -3.53 2.58 13.51
C GLY A 129 -3.93 3.99 13.06
N LYS A 130 -4.50 4.12 11.84
CA LYS A 130 -4.87 5.41 11.25
C LYS A 130 -6.39 5.60 11.22
N SER A 131 -6.83 6.85 11.17
CA SER A 131 -8.22 7.18 10.81
C SER A 131 -8.48 6.87 9.34
N CYS A 132 -9.72 6.51 9.02
CA CYS A 132 -10.10 6.31 7.62
C CYS A 132 -10.26 7.64 6.87
N ASP A 133 -9.44 7.81 5.84
CA ASP A 133 -9.61 8.78 4.76
C ASP A 133 -9.04 8.20 3.46
N ALA A 134 -9.26 8.89 2.34
CA ALA A 134 -8.87 8.39 1.03
C ALA A 134 -7.34 8.36 0.83
N THR A 135 -6.59 9.27 1.47
CA THR A 135 -5.13 9.28 1.45
C THR A 135 -4.56 8.07 2.15
N ASN A 136 -5.08 7.74 3.34
CA ASN A 136 -4.63 6.57 4.08
C ASN A 136 -5.01 5.28 3.34
N ALA A 137 -6.21 5.19 2.77
CA ALA A 137 -6.59 4.02 1.97
C ALA A 137 -5.71 3.85 0.72
N GLU A 138 -5.33 4.94 0.06
CA GLU A 138 -4.38 4.93 -1.06
C GLU A 138 -2.98 4.47 -0.63
N GLN A 139 -2.50 4.95 0.52
CA GLN A 139 -1.22 4.51 1.08
C GLN A 139 -1.24 3.01 1.40
N GLU A 140 -2.28 2.51 2.06
CA GLU A 140 -2.39 1.08 2.38
C GLU A 140 -2.49 0.19 1.13
N ALA A 141 -3.13 0.68 0.06
CA ALA A 141 -3.13 -0.02 -1.23
C ALA A 141 -1.74 -0.06 -1.88
N THR A 142 -0.94 1.00 -1.68
CA THR A 142 0.45 1.08 -2.16
C THR A 142 1.37 0.17 -1.36
N ASP A 143 1.26 0.20 -0.03
CA ASP A 143 2.05 -0.64 0.88
C ASP A 143 1.77 -2.12 0.60
N LEU A 144 0.49 -2.49 0.40
CA LEU A 144 0.13 -3.86 0.03
C LEU A 144 0.78 -4.34 -1.27
N VAL A 145 0.82 -3.49 -2.30
CA VAL A 145 1.43 -3.86 -3.57
C VAL A 145 2.95 -3.97 -3.45
N ALA A 146 3.58 -3.13 -2.62
CA ALA A 146 5.01 -3.21 -2.35
C ALA A 146 5.41 -4.46 -1.56
N GLU A 147 4.56 -4.93 -0.63
CA GLU A 147 4.75 -6.19 0.11
C GLU A 147 4.62 -7.43 -0.79
N ASP A 148 3.78 -7.34 -1.83
CA ASP A 148 3.46 -8.45 -2.73
C ASP A 148 4.36 -8.55 -3.97
N ALA A 149 5.24 -7.57 -4.17
CA ALA A 149 6.19 -7.47 -5.29
C ALA A 149 7.52 -8.19 -5.01
#